data_AF-A0A0G0ENI7-F1
#
_entry.id   AF-A0A0G0ENI7-F1
#
_cell.length_a   1.000
_cell.length_b   1.000
_cell.length_c   1.000
_cell.angle_alpha   90.00
_cell.angle_beta   90.00
_cell.angle_gamma   90.00
#
_symmetry.space_group_name_H-M   'P 1'
#
loop_
_entity.id
_entity.type
_entity.pdbx_description
1 polymer ?
#
loop_
_entity_poly.entity_id
_entity_poly.type
_entity_poly.pdbx_seq_one_letter_code
_entity_poly.pdbx_strand_id
1 'polypeptide(L)'
;MPIGNITSQIFANIYLNELDWFIKRKIKAKNYFRYADDFIIIHQDEAYLNDILNLIDEFLEKELKLQLHPSKVSIDKFHQGIDFLGYVLRPHHSVLRTNTKRRMFKKLGKKYADFQEGLISEKKLNQSLQSYLGILKHCKGHNIQKQIEKIYTFRRPTESV
;
A
#
# COMPACT_ATOMS: atom_id res chain seq x y z
N MET A 1 -7.21 15.87 15.50
CA MET A 1 -7.42 16.57 14.22
C MET A 1 -8.55 15.91 13.45
N PRO A 2 -9.40 16.66 12.72
CA PRO A 2 -10.47 16.06 11.92
C PRO A 2 -9.89 15.20 10.79
N ILE A 3 -10.28 13.93 10.76
CA ILE A 3 -9.83 12.97 9.74
C ILE A 3 -10.53 13.33 8.43
N GLY A 4 -9.79 13.84 7.45
CA GLY A 4 -10.29 14.10 6.09
C GLY A 4 -10.13 15.52 5.54
N ASN A 5 -9.62 16.47 6.33
CA ASN A 5 -9.29 17.81 5.83
C ASN A 5 -7.84 17.85 5.28
N ILE A 6 -7.64 18.48 4.12
CA ILE A 6 -6.32 18.66 3.47
C ILE A 6 -5.33 19.30 4.43
N THR A 7 -5.77 20.26 5.23
CA THR A 7 -4.93 20.93 6.24
C THR A 7 -4.38 19.94 7.26
N SER A 8 -5.20 18.99 7.72
CA SER A 8 -4.77 17.99 8.70
C SER A 8 -3.73 17.01 8.13
N GLN A 9 -3.80 16.71 6.83
CA GLN A 9 -2.78 15.89 6.15
C GLN A 9 -1.43 16.64 6.04
N ILE A 10 -1.48 17.94 5.72
CA ILE A 10 -0.27 18.77 5.66
C ILE A 10 0.36 18.91 7.04
N PHE A 11 -0.46 19.21 8.06
CA PHE A 11 0.04 19.33 9.43
C PHE A 11 0.66 18.02 9.94
N ALA A 12 0.10 16.86 9.61
CA ALA A 12 0.71 15.58 9.97
C ALA A 12 2.10 15.40 9.34
N ASN A 13 2.27 15.75 8.06
CA ASN A 13 3.56 15.66 7.39
C ASN A 13 4.60 16.64 7.95
N ILE A 14 4.18 17.87 8.25
CA ILE A 14 5.04 18.88 8.89
C ILE A 14 5.44 18.41 10.29
N TYR A 15 4.49 17.89 11.06
CA TYR A 15 4.74 17.40 12.41
C TYR A 15 5.77 16.27 12.43
N LEU A 16 5.64 15.30 11.52
CA LEU A 16 6.58 14.19 11.42
C LEU A 16 7.91 14.60 10.74
N ASN A 17 8.06 15.80 10.18
CA ASN A 17 9.32 16.22 9.53
C ASN A 17 10.52 16.16 10.50
N GLU A 18 10.28 16.39 11.80
CA GLU A 18 11.32 16.27 12.83
C GLU A 18 11.89 14.84 12.92
N LEU A 19 11.04 13.82 12.74
CA LEU A 19 11.48 12.43 12.66
C LEU A 19 12.40 12.21 11.45
N ASP A 20 12.09 12.80 10.29
CA ASP A 20 12.92 12.66 9.09
C ASP A 20 14.31 13.28 9.31
N TRP A 21 14.37 14.44 9.97
CA TRP A 21 15.62 15.09 10.35
C TRP A 21 16.42 14.26 11.35
N PHE A 22 15.76 13.71 12.37
CA PHE A 22 16.40 12.80 13.32
C PHE A 22 17.03 11.60 12.61
N ILE A 23 16.27 10.92 11.75
CA ILE A 23 16.73 9.75 11.01
C ILE A 23 17.88 10.09 10.05
N LYS A 24 17.81 11.21 9.33
CA LYS A 24 18.83 11.57 8.33
C LYS A 24 20.08 12.21 8.92
N ARG A 25 19.96 13.00 9.99
CA ARG A 25 21.10 13.75 10.55
C ARG A 25 21.75 13.06 11.74
N LYS A 26 20.96 12.43 12.62
CA LYS A 26 21.47 11.75 13.83
C LYS A 26 21.79 10.29 13.52
N ILE A 27 20.78 9.51 13.11
CA ILE A 27 20.95 8.08 12.80
C ILE A 27 21.75 7.87 11.51
N LYS A 28 21.60 8.79 10.54
CA LYS A 28 22.20 8.73 9.20
C LYS A 28 21.80 7.47 8.43
N ALA A 29 20.56 7.01 8.61
CA ALA A 29 20.03 5.86 7.88
C ALA A 29 19.98 6.16 6.36
N LYS A 30 20.76 5.38 5.59
CA LYS A 30 20.86 5.56 4.14
C LYS A 30 19.52 5.29 3.46
N ASN A 31 18.96 4.11 3.72
CA ASN A 31 17.72 3.63 3.10
C ASN A 31 16.54 3.84 4.03
N TYR A 32 15.96 5.05 4.00
CA TYR A 32 14.77 5.42 4.75
C TYR A 32 13.71 5.92 3.78
N PHE A 33 12.50 5.37 3.89
CA PHE A 33 11.35 5.71 3.07
C PHE A 33 10.15 5.97 3.98
N ARG A 34 9.44 7.08 3.77
CA ARG A 34 8.21 7.40 4.49
C ARG A 34 7.10 7.78 3.53
N TYR A 35 5.89 7.35 3.86
CA TYR A 35 4.65 7.78 3.24
C TYR A 35 3.62 8.06 4.33
N ALA A 36 3.30 9.34 4.53
CA ALA A 36 2.47 9.80 5.65
C ALA A 36 3.04 9.31 7.01
N ASP A 37 2.29 8.47 7.71
CA ASP A 37 2.64 7.85 8.99
C ASP A 37 3.43 6.54 8.85
N ASP A 38 3.35 5.86 7.70
CA ASP A 38 4.06 4.61 7.45
C ASP A 38 5.50 4.88 6.97
N PHE A 39 6.50 4.29 7.63
CA PHE A 39 7.90 4.37 7.21
C PHE A 39 8.62 3.02 7.27
N ILE A 40 9.68 2.88 6.48
CA ILE A 40 10.54 1.70 6.39
C ILE A 40 12.00 2.14 6.41
N ILE A 41 12.81 1.43 7.19
CA ILE A 41 14.27 1.53 7.17
C ILE A 41 14.83 0.18 6.72
N ILE A 42 15.78 0.20 5.78
CA ILE A 42 16.41 -1.01 5.24
C ILE A 42 17.90 -1.02 5.60
N HIS A 43 18.31 -2.05 6.32
CA HIS A 43 19.71 -2.29 6.68
C HIS A 43 20.04 -3.79 6.60
N GLN A 44 21.34 -4.10 6.47
CA GLN A 44 21.81 -5.49 6.37
C GLN A 44 21.93 -6.17 7.74
N ASP A 45 22.14 -5.38 8.78
CA ASP A 45 22.30 -5.83 10.15
C ASP A 45 21.00 -5.64 10.95
N GLU A 46 20.51 -6.72 11.53
CA GLU A 46 19.32 -6.78 12.37
C GLU A 46 19.56 -6.13 13.74
N ALA A 47 20.77 -6.23 14.31
CA ALA A 47 21.10 -5.60 15.59
C ALA A 47 21.00 -4.07 15.48
N TYR A 48 21.60 -3.51 14.41
CA TYR A 48 21.47 -2.09 14.08
C TYR A 48 20.01 -1.62 13.94
N LEU A 49 19.12 -2.44 13.36
CA LEU A 49 17.70 -2.10 13.23
C LEU A 49 17.00 -2.10 14.59
N ASN A 50 17.31 -3.04 15.47
CA ASN A 50 16.79 -3.06 16.84
C ASN A 50 17.26 -1.84 17.64
N ASP A 51 18.54 -1.47 17.53
CA ASP A 51 19.10 -0.31 18.21
C ASP A 51 18.40 0.98 17.75
N ILE A 52 18.22 1.14 16.44
CA ILE A 52 17.54 2.31 15.89
C ILE A 52 16.06 2.34 16.23
N LEU A 53 15.40 1.18 16.28
CA LEU A 53 14.01 1.11 16.67
C LEU A 53 13.81 1.70 18.06
N ASN A 54 14.67 1.33 19.02
CA ASN A 54 14.63 1.89 20.37
C ASN A 54 14.89 3.41 20.37
N LEU A 55 15.87 3.89 19.59
CA LEU A 55 16.16 5.32 19.47
C LEU A 55 15.00 6.11 18.85
N ILE A 56 14.31 5.53 17.86
CA ILE A 56 13.16 6.15 17.21
C ILE A 56 11.98 6.20 18.18
N ASP A 57 11.72 5.12 18.93
CA ASP A 57 10.63 5.08 19.91
C ASP A 57 10.83 6.12 21.01
N GLU A 58 12.06 6.22 21.55
CA GLU A 58 12.42 7.23 22.53
C GLU A 58 12.26 8.66 21.99
N PHE A 59 12.70 8.91 20.75
CA PHE A 59 12.54 10.21 20.10
C PHE A 59 11.06 10.57 19.90
N LEU A 60 10.26 9.63 19.41
CA LEU A 60 8.84 9.82 19.18
C LEU A 60 8.11 10.14 20.48
N GLU A 61 8.43 9.46 21.58
CA GLU A 61 7.79 9.70 22.88
C GLU A 61 8.23 11.04 23.50
N LYS A 62 9.53 11.35 23.47
CA LYS A 62 10.08 12.55 24.13
C LYS A 62 9.75 13.83 23.38
N GLU A 63 10.02 13.86 22.08
CA GLU A 63 9.93 15.07 21.26
C GLU A 63 8.54 15.24 20.62
N LEU A 64 7.96 14.13 20.14
CA LEU A 64 6.70 14.15 19.39
C LEU A 64 5.50 13.62 20.18
N LYS A 65 5.66 13.17 21.42
CA LYS A 65 4.56 12.61 22.24
C LYS A 65 3.74 11.54 21.48
N LEU A 66 4.41 10.79 20.60
CA LEU A 66 3.85 9.70 19.81
C LEU A 66 4.40 8.38 20.33
N GLN A 67 3.62 7.31 20.17
CA GLN A 67 4.03 5.95 20.52
C GLN A 67 3.90 5.07 19.29
N LEU A 68 4.91 4.24 19.05
CA LEU A 68 4.82 3.21 18.02
C LEU A 68 3.81 2.15 18.44
N HIS A 69 3.00 1.69 17.49
CA HIS A 69 2.04 0.64 17.78
C HIS A 69 2.76 -0.72 17.83
N PRO A 70 2.84 -1.41 18.98
CA PRO A 70 3.74 -2.56 19.17
C PRO A 70 3.43 -3.74 18.22
N SER A 71 2.16 -3.90 17.81
CA SER A 71 1.78 -4.95 16.85
C SER A 71 1.95 -4.59 15.37
N LYS A 72 2.27 -3.33 15.04
CA LYS A 72 2.48 -2.87 13.66
C LYS A 72 3.95 -2.69 13.31
N VAL A 73 4.82 -2.65 14.32
CA VAL A 73 6.27 -2.63 14.12
C VAL A 73 6.75 -4.06 13.93
N SER A 74 7.47 -4.31 12.84
CA SER A 74 8.13 -5.59 12.60
C SER A 74 9.49 -5.37 11.97
N ILE A 75 10.44 -6.24 12.32
CA ILE A 75 11.73 -6.37 11.65
C ILE A 75 11.69 -7.67 10.86
N ASP A 76 11.46 -7.54 9.55
CA ASP A 76 11.30 -8.68 8.66
C ASP A 76 12.45 -8.78 7.67
N LYS A 77 12.75 -10.01 7.24
CA LYS A 77 13.77 -10.23 6.22
C LYS A 77 13.23 -9.85 4.86
N PHE A 78 14.01 -9.11 4.07
CA PHE A 78 13.58 -8.61 2.76
C PHE A 78 13.08 -9.70 1.80
N HIS A 79 13.61 -10.94 1.89
CA HIS A 79 13.16 -12.06 1.06
C HIS A 79 11.76 -12.58 1.40
N GLN A 80 11.28 -12.39 2.64
CA GLN A 80 9.94 -12.78 3.07
C GLN A 80 8.87 -11.90 2.40
N GLY A 81 9.26 -10.65 2.11
CA GLY A 81 8.49 -9.65 1.39
C GLY A 81 7.94 -8.61 2.36
N ILE A 82 8.17 -7.33 2.05
CA ILE A 82 7.77 -6.22 2.91
C ILE A 82 6.44 -5.66 2.43
N ASP A 83 5.48 -5.55 3.34
CA ASP A 83 4.17 -5.03 3.01
C ASP A 83 4.13 -3.49 3.08
N PHE A 84 4.05 -2.81 1.94
CA PHE A 84 4.12 -1.36 1.85
C PHE A 84 3.16 -0.80 0.79
N LEU A 85 2.35 0.19 1.17
CA LEU A 85 1.45 0.93 0.27
C LEU A 85 0.53 0.06 -0.61
N GLY A 86 0.08 -1.08 -0.07
CA GLY A 86 -0.82 -1.99 -0.78
C GLY A 86 -0.13 -3.01 -1.70
N TYR A 87 1.21 -3.03 -1.70
CA TYR A 87 2.04 -4.02 -2.38
C TYR A 87 2.89 -4.80 -1.38
N VAL A 88 3.28 -6.00 -1.76
CA VAL A 88 4.34 -6.76 -1.07
C VAL A 88 5.58 -6.69 -1.95
N LEU A 89 6.60 -5.99 -1.45
CA LEU A 89 7.88 -5.78 -2.12
C LEU A 89 8.78 -6.99 -1.86
N ARG A 90 9.22 -7.67 -2.92
CA ARG A 90 10.21 -8.76 -2.87
C ARG A 90 11.45 -8.37 -3.68
N PRO A 91 12.60 -9.03 -3.48
CA PRO A 91 13.87 -8.61 -4.09
C PRO A 91 13.85 -8.44 -5.62
N HIS A 92 13.08 -9.27 -6.31
CA HIS A 92 13.04 -9.29 -7.79
C HIS A 92 11.69 -8.88 -8.38
N HIS A 93 10.71 -8.54 -7.53
CA HIS A 93 9.38 -8.16 -7.97
C HIS A 93 8.49 -7.65 -6.84
N SER A 94 7.50 -6.84 -7.21
CA SER A 94 6.41 -6.46 -6.31
C SER A 94 5.14 -7.23 -6.67
N VAL A 95 4.38 -7.67 -5.67
CA VAL A 95 3.05 -8.29 -5.87
C VAL A 95 1.97 -7.48 -5.16
N LEU A 96 0.73 -7.61 -5.58
CA LEU A 96 -0.39 -6.96 -4.91
C LEU A 96 -0.66 -7.61 -3.55
N ARG A 97 -0.85 -6.80 -2.49
CA ARG A 97 -1.22 -7.31 -1.15
C ARG A 97 -2.47 -8.19 -1.24
N THR A 98 -2.47 -9.32 -0.54
CA THR A 98 -3.58 -10.31 -0.56
C THR A 98 -4.93 -9.68 -0.23
N ASN A 99 -4.97 -8.79 0.77
CA ASN A 99 -6.20 -8.09 1.15
C ASN A 99 -6.69 -7.14 0.05
N THR A 100 -5.78 -6.43 -0.63
CA THR A 100 -6.11 -5.58 -1.77
C THR A 100 -6.64 -6.40 -2.94
N LYS A 101 -6.01 -7.55 -3.25
CA LYS A 101 -6.50 -8.51 -4.24
C LYS A 101 -7.92 -8.99 -3.91
N ARG A 102 -8.15 -9.46 -2.69
CA ARG A 102 -9.49 -9.94 -2.25
C ARG A 102 -10.55 -8.84 -2.36
N ARG A 103 -10.22 -7.61 -1.93
CA ARG A 103 -11.11 -6.44 -2.02
C ARG A 103 -11.42 -6.07 -3.47
N MET A 104 -10.42 -6.13 -4.36
CA MET A 104 -10.56 -5.90 -5.79
C MET A 104 -11.56 -6.89 -6.40
N PHE A 105 -11.35 -8.20 -6.23
CA PHE A 105 -12.28 -9.22 -6.75
C PHE A 105 -13.70 -9.08 -6.18
N LYS A 106 -13.85 -8.82 -4.87
CA LYS A 106 -15.17 -8.60 -4.25
C LYS A 106 -15.90 -7.40 -4.87
N LYS A 107 -15.21 -6.27 -5.05
CA LYS A 107 -15.80 -5.05 -5.62
C LYS A 107 -16.13 -5.22 -7.10
N LEU A 108 -15.24 -5.85 -7.86
CA LEU A 108 -15.43 -6.14 -9.28
C LEU A 108 -16.59 -7.10 -9.50
N GLY A 109 -16.68 -8.16 -8.70
CA GLY A 109 -17.80 -9.10 -8.73
C GLY A 109 -19.14 -8.43 -8.44
N LYS A 110 -19.20 -7.57 -7.41
CA LYS A 110 -20.42 -6.80 -7.11
C LYS A 110 -20.82 -5.88 -8.27
N LYS A 111 -19.88 -5.08 -8.79
CA LYS A 111 -20.17 -4.20 -9.94
C LYS A 111 -20.61 -4.97 -11.18
N TYR A 112 -20.07 -6.16 -11.38
CA TYR A 112 -20.51 -7.01 -12.47
C TYR A 112 -21.96 -7.49 -12.27
N ALA A 113 -22.34 -7.91 -11.06
CA ALA A 113 -23.73 -8.26 -10.75
C ALA A 113 -24.67 -7.07 -10.99
N ASP A 114 -24.30 -5.88 -10.49
CA ASP A 114 -25.05 -4.64 -10.70
C ASP A 114 -25.20 -4.30 -12.21
N PHE A 115 -24.20 -4.65 -13.04
CA PHE A 115 -24.27 -4.46 -14.50
C PHE A 115 -25.25 -5.42 -15.16
N GLN A 116 -25.27 -6.69 -14.74
CA GLN A 116 -26.21 -7.69 -15.27
C GLN A 116 -27.67 -7.38 -14.91
N GLU A 117 -27.89 -6.79 -13.74
CA GLU A 117 -29.20 -6.31 -13.29
C GLU A 117 -29.59 -4.96 -13.92
N GLY A 118 -28.73 -4.37 -14.76
CA GLY A 118 -28.98 -3.09 -15.43
C GLY A 118 -28.85 -1.85 -14.52
N LEU A 119 -28.37 -2.02 -13.29
CA LEU A 119 -28.22 -0.94 -12.29
C LEU A 119 -27.03 -0.01 -12.60
N ILE A 120 -26.03 -0.49 -13.35
CA ILE A 120 -24.91 0.34 -13.80
C ILE A 120 -24.67 0.18 -15.30
N SER A 121 -24.17 1.23 -15.94
CA SER A 121 -23.77 1.18 -17.35
C SER A 121 -22.43 0.47 -17.54
N GLU A 122 -22.22 -0.06 -18.74
CA GLU A 122 -20.95 -0.67 -19.14
C GLU A 122 -19.77 0.31 -18.97
N LYS A 123 -20.00 1.60 -19.27
CA LYS A 123 -19.00 2.66 -19.07
C LYS A 123 -18.50 2.74 -17.63
N LYS A 124 -19.40 2.65 -16.63
CA LYS A 124 -19.04 2.66 -15.20
C LYS A 124 -18.28 1.39 -14.79
N LEU A 125 -18.63 0.25 -15.38
CA LEU A 125 -17.91 -1.01 -15.18
C LEU A 125 -16.49 -0.92 -15.75
N ASN A 126 -16.36 -0.50 -17.01
CA ASN A 126 -15.09 -0.32 -17.71
C ASN A 126 -14.18 0.69 -16.99
N GLN A 127 -14.71 1.80 -16.48
CA GLN A 127 -13.91 2.75 -15.68
C GLN A 127 -13.32 2.11 -14.42
N SER A 128 -14.08 1.24 -13.76
CA SER A 128 -13.62 0.53 -12.56
C SER A 128 -12.56 -0.52 -12.91
N LEU A 129 -12.77 -1.24 -14.01
CA LEU A 129 -11.83 -2.21 -14.55
C LEU A 129 -10.47 -1.54 -14.86
N GLN A 130 -10.49 -0.45 -15.62
CA GLN A 130 -9.28 0.29 -16.00
C GLN A 130 -8.53 0.84 -14.79
N SER A 131 -9.25 1.32 -13.77
CA SER A 131 -8.63 1.75 -12.52
C SER A 131 -7.83 0.62 -11.85
N TYR A 132 -8.38 -0.60 -11.77
CA TYR A 132 -7.67 -1.74 -11.19
C TYR A 132 -6.54 -2.25 -12.10
N LEU A 133 -6.70 -2.24 -13.42
CA LEU A 133 -5.64 -2.59 -14.37
C LEU A 133 -4.45 -1.63 -14.23
N GLY A 134 -4.69 -0.33 -13.99
CA GLY A 134 -3.64 0.65 -13.69
C GLY A 134 -2.80 0.27 -12.47
N ILE A 135 -3.42 -0.18 -11.38
CA ILE A 135 -2.72 -0.67 -10.18
C ILE A 135 -1.87 -1.90 -10.53
N LEU A 136 -2.43 -2.85 -11.29
CA LEU A 136 -1.74 -4.08 -11.65
C LEU A 136 -0.50 -3.84 -12.53
N LYS A 137 -0.45 -2.73 -13.29
CA LYS A 137 0.71 -2.34 -14.10
C LYS A 137 2.00 -2.14 -13.28
N HIS A 138 1.87 -1.74 -12.02
CA HIS A 138 3.01 -1.46 -11.14
C HIS A 138 3.51 -2.69 -10.35
N CYS A 139 2.95 -3.88 -10.62
CA CYS A 139 3.33 -5.11 -9.95
C CYS A 139 3.36 -6.30 -10.92
N LYS A 140 3.86 -7.46 -10.48
CA LYS A 140 3.68 -8.74 -11.20
C LYS A 140 2.22 -9.22 -11.09
N GLY A 141 1.30 -8.46 -11.66
CA GLY A 141 -0.15 -8.65 -11.62
C GLY A 141 -0.72 -9.48 -12.78
N HIS A 142 0.11 -9.94 -13.72
CA HIS A 142 -0.34 -10.56 -14.97
C HIS A 142 -1.31 -11.74 -14.79
N ASN A 143 -1.10 -12.60 -13.78
CA ASN A 143 -2.03 -13.69 -13.48
C ASN A 143 -3.39 -13.18 -12.98
N ILE A 144 -3.39 -12.08 -12.20
CA ILE A 144 -4.61 -11.43 -11.71
C ILE A 144 -5.34 -10.77 -12.89
N GLN A 145 -4.60 -10.08 -13.76
CA GLN A 145 -5.15 -9.49 -14.98
C GLN A 145 -5.83 -10.55 -15.85
N LYS A 146 -5.17 -11.68 -16.13
CA LYS A 146 -5.76 -12.79 -16.89
C LYS A 146 -7.03 -13.35 -16.23
N GLN A 147 -7.07 -13.45 -14.90
CA GLN A 147 -8.27 -13.88 -14.18
C GLN A 147 -9.43 -12.90 -14.35
N ILE A 148 -9.13 -11.60 -14.26
CA ILE A 148 -10.10 -10.53 -14.51
C ILE A 148 -10.59 -10.63 -15.96
N GLU A 149 -9.70 -10.61 -16.95
CA GLU A 149 -10.06 -10.73 -18.37
C GLU A 149 -10.92 -11.96 -18.64
N LYS A 150 -10.63 -13.13 -18.06
CA LYS A 150 -11.49 -14.31 -18.20
C LYS A 150 -12.92 -14.08 -17.68
N ILE A 151 -13.07 -13.45 -16.52
CA ILE A 151 -14.39 -13.18 -15.92
C ILE A 151 -15.21 -12.24 -16.80
N TYR A 152 -14.57 -11.26 -17.43
CA TYR A 152 -15.25 -10.20 -18.20
C TYR A 152 -15.38 -10.53 -19.69
N THR A 153 -14.41 -11.20 -20.31
CA THR A 153 -14.45 -11.60 -21.73
C THR A 153 -15.41 -12.77 -21.95
N PHE A 154 -15.46 -13.76 -21.04
CA PHE A 154 -16.34 -14.93 -21.19
C PHE A 154 -17.83 -14.60 -20.96
N ARG A 155 -18.12 -13.40 -20.47
CA ARG A 155 -19.49 -12.92 -20.26
C ARG A 155 -19.85 -11.70 -21.10
N ARG A 156 -19.00 -11.31 -22.07
CA ARG A 156 -19.48 -10.56 -23.22
C ARG A 156 -20.36 -11.53 -24.01
N PRO A 157 -21.65 -11.22 -24.29
CA PRO A 157 -22.28 -11.84 -25.44
C PRO A 157 -21.33 -11.57 -26.60
N THR A 158 -20.96 -12.62 -27.34
CA THR A 158 -20.36 -12.46 -28.65
C THR A 158 -21.16 -11.40 -29.39
N GLU A 159 -20.54 -10.25 -29.67
CA GLU A 159 -21.09 -9.31 -30.63
C GLU A 159 -21.28 -10.09 -31.93
N SER A 160 -22.54 -10.36 -32.24
CA SER A 160 -22.98 -10.95 -33.48
C SER A 160 -22.80 -9.93 -34.58
N VAL A 161 -21.91 -10.26 -35.52
CA VAL A 161 -21.74 -9.76 -36.90
C VAL A 161 -21.22 -8.33 -37.03
#